data_AF-A0A519FFA2-F1
#
_entry.id   AF-A0A519FFA2-F1
#
_cell.length_a   1.000
_cell.length_b   1.000
_cell.length_c   1.000
_cell.angle_alpha   90.00
_cell.angle_beta   90.00
_cell.angle_gamma   90.00
#
_symmetry.space_group_name_H-M   'P 1'
#
loop_
_entity.id
_entity.type
_entity.pdbx_description
1 polymer ?
#
loop_
_entity_poly.entity_id
_entity_poly.type
_entity_poly.pdbx_seq_one_letter_code
_entity_poly.pdbx_strand_id
1 'polypeptide(L)'
;TPAEGKAKMEHLVAQIGRFERFIKDDSPLVDVLPALYHAHQVRYRDYSIRQLCQEMHSLYARHDVKQLQKAMFRKASMPVVAMDPREANLEFVRGKVELIALEDARGRVAAEGALPYPPGVLCVVPGEVWDGAVLAYFLALQDAINQFPGFNPELQGVYLRTEDDGRIRAYGHVLQQ
;
A
#
# COMPACT_ATOMS: atom_id res chain seq x y z
N THR A 1 14.67 5.97 -21.46
CA THR A 1 15.67 5.22 -22.24
C THR A 1 15.91 5.94 -23.56
N PRO A 2 16.87 5.55 -24.42
CA PRO A 2 17.04 6.15 -25.74
C PRO A 2 15.82 6.02 -26.69
N ALA A 3 14.79 5.24 -26.31
CA ALA A 3 13.52 5.13 -27.03
C ALA A 3 12.61 6.36 -26.86
N GLU A 4 12.95 7.29 -25.96
CA GLU A 4 12.18 8.51 -25.73
C GLU A 4 12.55 9.58 -26.76
N GLY A 5 11.56 10.00 -27.56
CA GLY A 5 11.71 11.07 -28.56
C GLY A 5 11.01 12.36 -28.16
N LYS A 6 11.36 13.46 -28.82
CA LYS A 6 10.79 14.80 -28.56
C LYS A 6 9.25 14.82 -28.61
N ALA A 7 8.66 14.20 -29.64
CA ALA A 7 7.20 14.14 -29.79
C ALA A 7 6.51 13.42 -28.62
N LYS A 8 7.13 12.35 -28.09
CA LYS A 8 6.61 11.62 -26.93
C LYS A 8 6.66 12.47 -25.67
N MET A 9 7.74 13.24 -25.49
CA MET A 9 7.87 14.19 -24.38
C MET A 9 6.88 15.35 -24.48
N GLU A 10 6.70 15.93 -25.67
CA GLU A 10 5.71 16.99 -25.91
C GLU A 10 4.29 16.49 -25.63
N HIS A 11 3.97 15.26 -26.05
CA HIS A 11 2.69 14.63 -25.74
C HIS A 11 2.48 14.46 -24.23
N LEU A 12 3.50 13.96 -23.50
CA LEU A 12 3.43 13.82 -22.04
C LEU A 12 3.19 15.18 -21.35
N VAL A 13 3.94 16.21 -21.73
CA VAL A 13 3.77 17.57 -21.19
C VAL A 13 2.36 18.10 -21.45
N ALA A 14 1.82 17.87 -22.65
CA ALA A 14 0.45 18.27 -22.97
C ALA A 14 -0.59 17.55 -22.09
N GLN A 15 -0.40 16.26 -21.77
CA GLN A 15 -1.28 15.53 -20.85
C GLN A 15 -1.16 16.03 -19.41
N ILE A 16 0.05 16.31 -18.91
CA ILE A 16 0.26 16.89 -17.58
C ILE A 16 -0.44 18.26 -17.48
N GLY A 17 -0.26 19.13 -18.49
CA GLY A 17 -0.93 20.42 -18.53
C GLY A 17 -2.46 20.33 -18.64
N ARG A 18 -2.99 19.28 -19.29
CA ARG A 18 -4.43 18.99 -19.30
C ARG A 18 -4.93 18.59 -17.91
N PHE A 19 -4.22 17.69 -17.23
CA PHE A 19 -4.57 17.29 -15.87
C PHE A 19 -4.52 18.47 -14.89
N GLU A 20 -3.51 19.34 -15.00
CA GLU A 20 -3.42 20.57 -14.19
C GLU A 20 -4.64 21.47 -14.38
N ARG A 21 -5.15 21.63 -15.62
CA ARG A 21 -6.39 22.38 -15.87
C ARG A 21 -7.60 21.76 -15.19
N PHE A 22 -7.77 20.43 -15.29
CA PHE A 22 -8.86 19.74 -14.58
C PHE A 22 -8.82 19.96 -13.08
N ILE A 23 -7.63 19.97 -12.47
CA ILE A 23 -7.46 20.33 -11.05
C ILE A 23 -7.84 21.79 -10.81
N LYS A 24 -7.36 22.72 -11.63
CA LYS A 24 -7.65 24.16 -11.49
C LYS A 24 -9.15 24.44 -11.53
N ASP A 25 -9.83 23.85 -12.51
CA ASP A 25 -11.26 24.05 -12.78
C ASP A 25 -12.17 23.18 -11.89
N ASP A 26 -11.58 22.38 -11.00
CA ASP A 26 -12.26 21.40 -10.14
C ASP A 26 -13.27 20.52 -10.90
N SER A 27 -12.81 19.94 -12.02
CA SER A 27 -13.68 19.22 -12.92
C SER A 27 -14.27 17.94 -12.28
N PRO A 28 -15.46 17.50 -12.71
CA PRO A 28 -16.07 16.25 -12.26
C PRO A 28 -15.14 15.05 -12.47
N LEU A 29 -15.09 14.14 -11.50
CA LEU A 29 -14.18 12.99 -11.55
C LEU A 29 -14.44 12.09 -12.76
N VAL A 30 -15.70 11.97 -13.20
CA VAL A 30 -16.07 11.21 -14.40
C VAL A 30 -15.39 11.73 -15.67
N ASP A 31 -15.12 13.04 -15.75
CA ASP A 31 -14.43 13.65 -16.89
C ASP A 31 -12.91 13.46 -16.83
N VAL A 32 -12.35 13.37 -15.62
CA VAL A 32 -10.90 13.26 -15.39
C VAL A 32 -10.43 11.79 -15.40
N LEU A 33 -11.15 10.90 -14.72
CA LEU A 33 -10.84 9.47 -14.54
C LEU A 33 -12.08 8.61 -14.84
N PRO A 34 -12.56 8.55 -16.09
CA PRO A 34 -13.80 7.87 -16.45
C PRO A 34 -13.80 6.37 -16.12
N ALA A 35 -12.70 5.67 -16.38
CA ALA A 35 -12.59 4.24 -16.11
C ALA A 35 -12.73 3.91 -14.62
N LEU A 36 -12.08 4.70 -13.75
CA LEU A 36 -12.21 4.58 -12.29
C LEU A 36 -13.64 4.84 -11.84
N TYR A 37 -14.24 5.95 -12.32
CA TYR A 37 -15.61 6.31 -11.98
C TYR A 37 -16.59 5.19 -12.35
N HIS A 38 -16.51 4.67 -13.57
CA HIS A 38 -17.44 3.63 -14.03
C HIS A 38 -17.27 2.30 -13.29
N ALA A 39 -16.06 1.95 -12.84
CA ALA A 39 -15.81 0.78 -12.01
C ALA A 39 -16.35 0.94 -10.58
N HIS A 40 -16.42 2.16 -10.05
CA HIS A 40 -16.74 2.44 -8.65
C HIS A 40 -17.77 3.59 -8.47
N GLN A 41 -18.83 3.58 -9.29
CA GLN A 41 -19.79 4.69 -9.39
C GLN A 41 -20.46 5.04 -8.05
N VAL A 42 -20.73 4.04 -7.21
CA VAL A 42 -21.36 4.27 -5.90
C VAL A 42 -20.43 5.06 -4.98
N ARG A 43 -19.13 4.76 -5.00
CA ARG A 43 -18.12 5.41 -4.14
C ARG A 43 -17.79 6.82 -4.60
N TYR A 44 -17.75 7.05 -5.91
CA TYR A 44 -17.29 8.31 -6.50
C TYR A 44 -18.39 9.13 -7.17
N ARG A 45 -19.65 8.88 -6.82
CA ARG A 45 -20.80 9.65 -7.32
C ARG A 45 -20.65 11.13 -6.95
N ASP A 46 -20.81 12.00 -7.94
CA ASP A 46 -20.75 13.46 -7.79
C ASP A 46 -19.41 13.99 -7.24
N TYR A 47 -18.35 13.19 -7.29
CA TYR A 47 -17.02 13.64 -6.88
C TYR A 47 -16.43 14.63 -7.88
N SER A 48 -15.71 15.62 -7.36
CA SER A 48 -14.75 16.41 -8.12
C SER A 48 -13.34 15.86 -7.95
N ILE A 49 -12.44 16.22 -8.87
CA ILE A 49 -11.04 15.80 -8.77
C ILE A 49 -10.34 16.38 -7.54
N ARG A 50 -10.64 17.63 -7.12
CA ARG A 50 -10.02 18.20 -5.91
C ARG A 50 -10.48 17.49 -4.65
N GLN A 51 -11.76 17.12 -4.59
CA GLN A 51 -12.27 16.36 -3.45
C GLN A 51 -11.49 15.06 -3.28
N LEU A 52 -11.34 14.28 -4.35
CA LEU A 52 -10.57 13.03 -4.32
C LEU A 52 -9.10 13.29 -3.91
N CYS A 53 -8.44 14.27 -4.52
CA CYS A 53 -7.06 14.62 -4.17
C CYS A 53 -6.91 15.00 -2.69
N GLN A 54 -7.85 15.79 -2.16
CA GLN A 54 -7.80 16.25 -0.78
C GLN A 54 -8.10 15.11 0.22
N GLU A 55 -9.06 14.23 -0.08
CA GLU A 55 -9.37 13.06 0.75
C GLU A 55 -8.15 12.13 0.83
N MET A 56 -7.56 11.78 -0.32
CA MET A 56 -6.37 10.93 -0.36
C MET A 56 -5.21 11.59 0.39
N HIS A 57 -4.91 12.87 0.12
CA HIS A 57 -3.85 13.60 0.81
C HIS A 57 -4.05 13.60 2.32
N SER A 58 -5.28 13.87 2.77
CA SER A 58 -5.63 13.92 4.19
C SER A 58 -5.51 12.55 4.85
N LEU A 59 -5.81 11.46 4.15
CA LEU A 59 -5.57 10.11 4.69
C LEU A 59 -4.09 9.84 4.92
N TYR A 60 -3.25 10.06 3.90
CA TYR A 60 -1.79 9.84 4.02
C TYR A 60 -1.16 10.76 5.08
N ALA A 61 -1.65 11.98 5.22
CA ALA A 61 -1.21 12.91 6.26
C ALA A 61 -1.63 12.47 7.67
N ARG A 62 -2.87 11.99 7.86
CA ARG A 62 -3.38 11.50 9.15
C ARG A 62 -2.59 10.30 9.68
N HIS A 63 -2.18 9.39 8.80
CA HIS A 63 -1.36 8.23 9.14
C HIS A 63 0.14 8.54 9.21
N ASP A 64 0.54 9.78 8.96
CA ASP A 64 1.94 10.22 8.86
C ASP A 64 2.82 9.28 8.03
N VAL A 65 2.29 8.88 6.86
CA VAL A 65 2.88 7.83 6.02
C VAL A 65 4.32 8.16 5.62
N LYS A 66 4.64 9.43 5.43
CA LYS A 66 6.00 9.90 5.16
C LYS A 66 6.96 9.55 6.30
N GLN A 67 6.57 9.74 7.56
CA GLN A 67 7.43 9.38 8.69
C GLN A 67 7.50 7.88 8.88
N LEU A 68 6.41 7.14 8.67
CA LEU A 68 6.42 5.67 8.68
C LEU A 68 7.42 5.14 7.65
N GLN A 69 7.33 5.58 6.39
CA GLN A 69 8.28 5.22 5.34
C GLN A 69 9.73 5.53 5.72
N LYS A 70 9.99 6.67 6.35
CA LYS A 70 11.34 7.00 6.82
C LYS A 70 11.77 6.07 7.96
N ALA A 71 10.89 5.82 8.94
CA ALA A 71 11.19 5.03 10.13
C ALA A 71 11.44 3.55 9.80
N MET A 72 10.71 2.96 8.85
CA MET A 72 10.92 1.58 8.42
C MET A 72 12.37 1.26 8.02
N PHE A 73 13.11 2.25 7.52
CA PHE A 73 14.50 2.07 7.05
C PHE A 73 15.54 2.79 7.91
N ARG A 74 15.20 3.16 9.14
CA ARG A 74 16.15 3.73 10.11
C ARG A 74 16.56 2.66 11.10
N LYS A 75 17.86 2.54 11.36
CA LYS A 75 18.43 1.58 12.33
C LYS A 75 17.73 1.61 13.70
N ALA A 76 17.27 2.78 14.14
CA ALA A 76 16.59 2.96 15.43
C ALA A 76 15.19 2.32 15.50
N SER A 77 14.58 2.00 14.36
CA SER A 77 13.20 1.52 14.24
C SER A 77 13.06 0.38 13.22
N MET A 78 14.17 -0.29 12.90
CA MET A 78 14.16 -1.53 12.14
C MET A 78 13.39 -2.60 12.93
N PRO A 79 12.71 -3.53 12.25
CA PRO A 79 12.13 -4.69 12.91
C PRO A 79 13.15 -5.46 13.76
N VAL A 80 12.67 -6.08 14.83
CA VAL A 80 13.51 -6.94 15.67
C VAL A 80 13.72 -8.27 14.94
N VAL A 81 14.96 -8.70 14.78
CA VAL A 81 15.31 -10.04 14.27
C VAL A 81 15.14 -11.05 15.41
N ALA A 82 14.10 -11.87 15.37
CA ALA A 82 13.84 -12.91 16.36
C ALA A 82 14.41 -14.27 15.96
N MET A 83 14.57 -14.51 14.65
CA MET A 83 15.06 -15.76 14.08
C MET A 83 15.92 -15.46 12.85
N ASP A 84 16.89 -16.33 12.57
CA ASP A 84 17.66 -16.22 11.33
C ASP A 84 16.74 -16.46 10.10
N PRO A 85 16.85 -15.67 9.02
CA PRO A 85 15.98 -15.82 7.84
C PRO A 85 16.00 -17.22 7.21
N ARG A 86 17.12 -17.95 7.30
CA ARG A 86 17.21 -19.33 6.81
C ARG A 86 16.35 -20.25 7.68
N GLU A 87 16.39 -20.08 8.99
CA GLU A 87 15.57 -20.86 9.92
C GLU A 87 14.09 -20.57 9.74
N ALA A 88 13.72 -19.29 9.61
CA ALA A 88 12.34 -18.90 9.31
C ALA A 88 11.83 -19.54 8.01
N ASN A 89 12.66 -19.56 6.96
CA ASN A 89 12.33 -20.22 5.70
C ASN A 89 12.21 -21.75 5.87
N LEU A 90 13.06 -22.40 6.68
CA LEU A 90 12.92 -23.84 6.96
C LEU A 90 11.59 -24.14 7.66
N GLU A 91 11.18 -23.33 8.63
CA GLU A 91 9.89 -23.49 9.30
C GLU A 91 8.71 -23.22 8.36
N PHE A 92 8.82 -22.23 7.46
CA PHE A 92 7.85 -21.99 6.39
C PHE A 92 7.69 -23.21 5.47
N VAL A 93 8.80 -23.78 4.97
CA VAL A 93 8.80 -24.99 4.12
C VAL A 93 8.25 -26.21 4.86
N ARG A 94 8.43 -26.29 6.18
CA ARG A 94 7.85 -27.34 7.05
C ARG A 94 6.35 -27.15 7.29
N GLY A 95 5.74 -26.06 6.80
CA GLY A 95 4.34 -25.74 7.03
C GLY A 95 4.02 -25.28 8.46
N LYS A 96 5.04 -24.90 9.24
CA LYS A 96 4.88 -24.42 10.63
C LYS A 96 4.57 -22.93 10.66
N VAL A 97 3.56 -22.56 9.89
CA VAL A 97 3.13 -21.17 9.70
C VAL A 97 1.62 -21.10 9.82
N GLU A 98 1.15 -19.93 10.19
CA GLU A 98 -0.26 -19.60 10.13
C GLU A 98 -0.44 -18.27 9.40
N LEU A 99 -1.56 -18.14 8.72
CA LEU A 99 -1.94 -16.92 8.04
C LEU A 99 -2.88 -16.14 8.95
N ILE A 100 -2.44 -14.98 9.42
CA ILE A 100 -3.19 -14.13 10.34
C ILE A 100 -3.43 -12.75 9.75
N ALA A 101 -4.46 -12.05 10.24
CA ALA A 101 -4.67 -10.66 9.90
C ALA A 101 -3.51 -9.82 10.46
N LEU A 102 -3.04 -8.83 9.69
CA LEU A 102 -1.95 -7.96 10.15
C LEU A 102 -2.34 -7.15 11.39
N GLU A 103 -3.63 -6.88 11.59
CA GLU A 103 -4.14 -6.26 12.83
C GLU A 103 -3.74 -7.06 14.09
N ASP A 104 -3.62 -8.38 13.97
CA ASP A 104 -3.24 -9.32 15.03
C ASP A 104 -1.76 -9.75 14.97
N ALA A 105 -0.99 -9.23 14.00
CA ALA A 105 0.38 -9.67 13.76
C ALA A 105 1.41 -9.02 14.70
N ARG A 106 1.02 -8.06 15.54
CA ARG A 106 1.97 -7.41 16.47
C ARG A 106 2.69 -8.44 17.34
N GLY A 107 4.02 -8.41 17.32
CA GLY A 107 4.86 -9.33 18.10
C GLY A 107 5.01 -10.72 17.47
N ARG A 108 4.39 -10.98 16.32
CA ARG A 108 4.50 -12.25 15.60
C ARG A 108 5.70 -12.23 14.66
N VAL A 109 6.35 -13.38 14.49
CA VAL A 109 7.53 -13.51 13.61
C VAL A 109 7.05 -13.76 12.19
N ALA A 110 7.42 -12.88 11.26
CA ALA A 110 7.11 -13.02 9.86
C ALA A 110 7.78 -14.27 9.27
N ALA A 111 7.00 -15.05 8.53
CA ALA A 111 7.51 -16.21 7.81
C ALA A 111 7.88 -15.89 6.34
N GLU A 112 7.34 -14.80 5.82
CA GLU A 112 7.61 -14.29 4.48
C GLU A 112 8.10 -12.85 4.54
N GLY A 113 8.76 -12.40 3.47
CA GLY A 113 9.16 -11.02 3.31
C GLY A 113 7.99 -10.16 2.83
N ALA A 114 7.75 -9.03 3.51
CA ALA A 114 6.66 -8.11 3.15
C ALA A 114 7.20 -6.92 2.35
N LEU A 115 6.66 -6.73 1.14
CA LEU A 115 7.13 -5.73 0.19
C LEU A 115 5.94 -4.87 -0.30
N PRO A 116 5.89 -3.59 0.09
CA PRO A 116 4.90 -2.64 -0.40
C PRO A 116 5.46 -1.74 -1.51
N TYR A 117 4.62 -1.32 -2.46
CA TYR A 117 4.94 -0.27 -3.44
C TYR A 117 4.15 1.02 -3.18
N PRO A 118 4.83 2.16 -2.96
CA PRO A 118 6.27 2.32 -2.73
C PRO A 118 6.72 1.79 -1.34
N PRO A 119 8.03 1.58 -1.09
CA PRO A 119 9.16 1.85 -1.98
C PRO A 119 9.55 0.72 -2.95
N GLY A 120 8.97 -0.47 -2.84
CA GLY A 120 9.35 -1.61 -3.67
C GLY A 120 10.55 -2.41 -3.17
N VAL A 121 10.81 -2.36 -1.86
CA VAL A 121 11.82 -3.18 -1.18
C VAL A 121 11.21 -3.84 0.05
N LEU A 122 11.82 -4.91 0.53
CA LEU A 122 11.38 -5.59 1.75
C LEU A 122 11.41 -4.64 2.95
N CYS A 123 10.27 -4.52 3.62
CA CYS A 123 10.12 -3.74 4.85
C CYS A 123 10.20 -4.62 6.10
N VAL A 124 9.82 -5.89 5.98
CA VAL A 124 10.03 -6.96 6.96
C VAL A 124 10.58 -8.16 6.19
N VAL A 125 11.57 -8.83 6.73
CA VAL A 125 12.12 -10.07 6.18
C VAL A 125 11.72 -11.27 7.03
N PRO A 126 11.75 -12.52 6.50
CA PRO A 126 11.49 -13.71 7.30
C PRO A 126 12.38 -13.76 8.55
N GLY A 127 11.79 -14.10 9.69
CA GLY A 127 12.47 -14.12 10.99
C GLY A 127 12.44 -12.81 11.76
N GLU A 128 12.01 -11.71 11.14
CA GLU A 128 11.74 -10.45 11.84
C GLU A 128 10.34 -10.40 12.45
N VAL A 129 10.19 -9.59 13.49
CA VAL A 129 8.92 -9.39 14.19
C VAL A 129 8.10 -8.30 13.51
N TRP A 130 6.83 -8.60 13.22
CA TRP A 130 5.83 -7.60 12.86
C TRP A 130 5.57 -6.65 14.03
N ASP A 131 6.12 -5.44 13.97
CA ASP A 131 5.86 -4.40 14.96
C ASP A 131 6.20 -3.00 14.41
N GLY A 132 5.97 -1.98 15.23
CA GLY A 132 6.48 -0.63 15.03
C GLY A 132 6.03 0.01 13.71
N ALA A 133 6.98 0.68 13.06
CA ALA A 133 6.72 1.47 11.86
C ALA A 133 6.27 0.63 10.67
N VAL A 134 6.81 -0.60 10.52
CA VAL A 134 6.46 -1.46 9.38
C VAL A 134 5.02 -1.93 9.51
N LEU A 135 4.64 -2.46 10.67
CA LEU A 135 3.26 -2.90 10.88
C LEU A 135 2.27 -1.74 10.72
N ALA A 136 2.57 -0.58 11.31
CA ALA A 136 1.74 0.61 11.17
C ALA A 136 1.58 1.07 9.71
N TYR A 137 2.65 0.97 8.90
CA TYR A 137 2.59 1.32 7.48
C TYR A 137 1.66 0.41 6.69
N PHE A 138 1.75 -0.91 6.87
CA PHE A 138 0.86 -1.85 6.18
C PHE A 138 -0.61 -1.68 6.59
N LEU A 139 -0.88 -1.38 7.86
CA LEU A 139 -2.24 -1.06 8.33
C LEU A 139 -2.77 0.25 7.71
N ALA A 140 -1.91 1.26 7.54
CA ALA A 140 -2.29 2.49 6.83
C ALA A 140 -2.59 2.23 5.35
N LEU A 141 -1.85 1.34 4.69
CA LEU A 141 -2.14 0.91 3.31
C LEU A 141 -3.45 0.13 3.21
N GLN A 142 -3.74 -0.76 4.17
CA GLN A 142 -5.03 -1.45 4.26
C GLN A 142 -6.19 -0.44 4.37
N ASP A 143 -6.05 0.58 5.21
CA ASP A 143 -7.07 1.62 5.35
C ASP A 143 -7.27 2.41 4.04
N ALA A 144 -6.17 2.74 3.36
CA ALA A 144 -6.23 3.40 2.04
C ALA A 144 -6.95 2.55 0.99
N ILE A 145 -6.71 1.24 0.96
CA ILE A 145 -7.39 0.30 0.06
C ILE A 145 -8.91 0.31 0.29
N ASN A 146 -9.33 0.30 1.56
CA ASN A 146 -10.75 0.33 1.91
C ASN A 146 -11.43 1.65 1.55
N GLN A 147 -10.73 2.78 1.71
CA GLN A 147 -11.30 4.11 1.45
C GLN A 147 -11.29 4.51 -0.02
N PHE A 148 -10.32 4.02 -0.80
CA PHE A 148 -10.07 4.44 -2.18
C PHE A 148 -9.99 3.24 -3.14
N PRO A 149 -11.11 2.54 -3.39
CA PRO A 149 -11.14 1.44 -4.36
C PRO A 149 -10.69 1.93 -5.74
N GLY A 150 -9.76 1.20 -6.36
CA GLY A 150 -9.14 1.56 -7.64
C GLY A 150 -7.79 2.30 -7.50
N PHE A 151 -7.36 2.62 -6.28
CA PHE A 151 -6.03 3.15 -5.96
C PHE A 151 -5.20 2.21 -5.09
N ASN A 152 -5.41 0.91 -5.25
CA ASN A 152 -4.79 -0.11 -4.42
C ASN A 152 -3.26 -0.11 -4.65
N PRO A 153 -2.43 0.04 -3.60
CA PRO A 153 -1.00 -0.17 -3.70
C PRO A 153 -0.72 -1.65 -3.97
N GLU A 154 0.40 -1.91 -4.64
CA GLU A 154 0.87 -3.29 -4.83
C GLU A 154 1.55 -3.78 -3.54
N LEU A 155 1.12 -4.94 -3.06
CA LEU A 155 1.64 -5.61 -1.85
C LEU A 155 2.07 -7.03 -2.23
N GLN A 156 3.27 -7.42 -1.83
CA GLN A 156 3.80 -8.78 -1.99
C GLN A 156 4.20 -9.34 -0.61
N GLY A 157 4.02 -10.65 -0.42
CA GLY A 157 4.16 -11.32 0.89
C GLY A 157 3.06 -10.97 1.89
N VAL A 158 2.05 -10.21 1.44
CA VAL A 158 0.84 -9.85 2.18
C VAL A 158 -0.35 -10.11 1.28
N TYR A 159 -1.37 -10.75 1.82
CA TYR A 159 -2.52 -11.27 1.09
C TYR A 159 -3.76 -10.46 1.46
N LEU A 160 -4.35 -9.79 0.48
CA LEU A 160 -5.59 -9.06 0.67
C LEU A 160 -6.78 -10.00 0.53
N ARG A 161 -7.68 -10.01 1.52
CA ARG A 161 -8.93 -10.78 1.49
C ARG A 161 -10.10 -9.85 1.74
N THR A 162 -11.20 -10.07 1.03
CA THR A 162 -12.47 -9.40 1.33
C THR A 162 -13.22 -10.23 2.36
N GLU A 163 -13.54 -9.62 3.50
CA GLU A 163 -14.30 -10.23 4.58
C GLU A 163 -15.81 -10.20 4.30
N ASP A 164 -16.59 -10.92 5.10
CA ASP A 164 -18.06 -10.97 4.99
C ASP A 164 -18.72 -9.59 5.17
N ASP A 165 -18.06 -8.66 5.89
CA ASP A 165 -18.52 -7.28 6.07
C ASP A 165 -18.17 -6.35 4.87
N GLY A 166 -17.54 -6.90 3.83
CA GLY A 166 -17.10 -6.17 2.64
C GLY A 166 -15.78 -5.41 2.81
N ARG A 167 -15.15 -5.43 3.98
CA ARG A 167 -13.84 -4.79 4.20
C ARG A 167 -12.73 -5.67 3.64
N ILE A 168 -11.71 -5.03 3.10
CA ILE A 168 -10.48 -5.68 2.68
C ILE A 168 -9.52 -5.69 3.87
N ARG A 169 -9.12 -6.89 4.31
CA ARG A 169 -8.10 -7.09 5.34
C ARG A 169 -6.82 -7.65 4.74
N ALA A 170 -5.69 -7.19 5.26
CA ALA A 170 -4.36 -7.64 4.91
C ALA A 170 -3.94 -8.78 5.84
N TYR A 171 -3.46 -9.87 5.26
CA TYR A 171 -3.00 -11.06 5.97
C TYR A 171 -1.52 -11.34 5.68
N GLY A 172 -0.78 -11.87 6.65
CA GLY A 172 0.61 -12.28 6.48
C GLY A 172 0.86 -13.64 7.09
N HIS A 173 1.76 -14.43 6.49
CA HIS A 173 2.22 -15.67 7.11
C HIS A 173 3.19 -15.35 8.25
N VAL A 174 2.93 -15.94 9.40
CA VAL A 174 3.77 -15.85 10.59
C VAL A 174 4.14 -17.25 11.07
N LEU A 175 5.25 -17.38 11.79
CA LEU A 175 5.63 -18.65 12.40
C LEU A 175 4.63 -19.01 13.51
N GLN A 176 4.25 -20.29 13.55
CA GLN A 176 3.51 -20.87 14.67
C GLN A 176 4.38 -20.79 15.94
N GLN A 177 3.77 -20.44 17.07
CA GLN A 177 4.43 -20.41 18.38
C GLN A 177 4.24 -21.74 19.12
#